data_AF-A0ABD5UPC5-F1
#
_entry.id   AF-A0ABD5UPC5-F1
#
_cell.length_a   1.000
_cell.length_b   1.000
_cell.length_c   1.000
_cell.angle_alpha   90.00
_cell.angle_beta   90.00
_cell.angle_gamma   90.00
#
_symmetry.space_group_name_H-M   'P 1'
#
loop_
_entity.id
_entity.type
_entity.pdbx_description
1 polymer ?
#
loop_
_entity_poly.entity_id
_entity_poly.type
_entity_poly.pdbx_seq_one_letter_code
_entity_poly.pdbx_strand_id
1 'polypeptide(L)'
;MGLLVLATFIAVGRLARKRSSLTAEEGDRYDRLASRLGSLVRTPVVWTITFIVIAVGIGVLVVLSFGNFGLPEGVPGTLLNAVYGLVGLLIGAFVFLGAYSATRDRGLGNAQGVAAGSIALGMVLMLVIALQLVVGIAG
;
A
#
# COMPACT_ATOMS: atom_id res chain seq x y z
N MET A 1 -32.80 -12.41 -4.10
CA MET A 1 -31.47 -11.79 -3.84
C MET A 1 -30.34 -12.42 -4.65
N GLY A 2 -30.21 -13.76 -4.75
CA GLY A 2 -29.12 -14.40 -5.52
C GLY A 2 -29.13 -14.15 -7.04
N LEU A 3 -30.31 -13.99 -7.65
CA LEU A 3 -30.42 -13.76 -9.12
C LEU A 3 -29.93 -12.38 -9.55
N LEU A 4 -30.06 -11.35 -8.70
CA LEU A 4 -29.54 -10.02 -8.98
C LEU A 4 -28.01 -10.00 -8.92
N VAL A 5 -27.42 -10.69 -7.95
CA VAL A 5 -25.96 -10.83 -7.84
C VAL A 5 -25.39 -11.57 -9.06
N LEU A 6 -26.06 -12.64 -9.51
CA LEU A 6 -25.64 -13.41 -10.67
C LEU A 6 -25.76 -12.59 -11.97
N ALA A 7 -26.83 -11.81 -12.13
CA ALA A 7 -27.01 -10.91 -13.27
C ALA A 7 -25.94 -9.82 -13.32
N THR A 8 -25.58 -9.23 -12.17
CA THR A 8 -24.48 -8.25 -12.07
C THR A 8 -23.15 -8.89 -12.42
N PHE A 9 -22.88 -10.11 -11.96
CA PHE A 9 -21.63 -10.82 -12.25
C PHE A 9 -21.49 -11.16 -13.74
N ILE A 10 -22.57 -11.57 -14.39
CA ILE A 10 -22.59 -11.86 -15.84
C ILE A 10 -22.46 -10.56 -16.65
N ALA A 11 -23.09 -9.48 -16.22
CA ALA A 11 -22.99 -8.17 -16.87
C ALA A 11 -21.56 -7.61 -16.79
N VAL A 12 -20.93 -7.68 -15.61
CA VAL A 12 -19.53 -7.29 -15.40
C VAL A 12 -18.58 -8.19 -16.20
N GLY A 13 -18.85 -9.50 -16.24
CA GLY A 13 -18.06 -10.45 -17.02
C GLY A 13 -18.12 -10.22 -18.53
N ARG A 14 -19.28 -9.81 -19.08
CA ARG A 14 -19.42 -9.42 -20.49
C ARG A 14 -18.76 -8.08 -20.79
N LEU A 15 -18.83 -7.12 -19.86
CA LEU A 15 -18.19 -5.82 -19.99
C LEU A 15 -16.65 -5.93 -19.93
N ALA A 16 -16.12 -6.80 -19.07
CA ALA A 16 -14.69 -7.11 -18.98
C ALA A 16 -14.17 -7.81 -20.25
N ARG A 17 -14.96 -8.70 -20.84
CA ARG A 17 -14.61 -9.40 -22.09
C ARG A 17 -14.67 -8.50 -23.33
N LYS A 18 -15.56 -7.49 -23.33
CA LYS A 18 -15.60 -6.47 -24.38
C LYS A 18 -14.46 -5.45 -24.24
N ARG A 19 -13.96 -5.23 -23.02
CA ARG A 19 -12.77 -4.42 -22.75
C ARG A 19 -11.48 -5.14 -23.17
N SER A 20 -11.42 -6.47 -23.03
CA SER A 20 -10.25 -7.27 -23.43
C SER A 20 -10.00 -7.27 -24.95
N SER A 21 -11.03 -7.08 -25.78
CA SER A 21 -10.86 -6.96 -27.24
C SER A 21 -10.43 -5.56 -27.70
N LEU A 22 -10.65 -4.52 -26.88
CA LEU A 22 -10.19 -3.15 -27.14
C LEU A 22 -8.76 -2.90 -26.61
N THR A 23 -8.30 -3.70 -25.64
CA THR A 23 -6.97 -3.57 -25.02
C THR A 23 -5.86 -4.26 -25.79
N ALA A 24 -6.11 -4.91 -26.93
CA ALA A 24 -5.07 -5.56 -27.72
C ALA A 24 -4.08 -4.55 -28.35
N GLU A 25 -4.52 -3.33 -28.70
CA GLU A 25 -3.63 -2.22 -29.12
C GLU A 25 -3.05 -1.42 -27.94
N GLU A 26 -3.79 -1.26 -26.85
CA GLU A 26 -3.32 -0.58 -25.63
C GLU A 26 -2.30 -1.42 -24.84
N GLY A 27 -2.40 -2.76 -24.92
CA GLY A 27 -1.51 -3.71 -24.26
C GLY A 27 -0.06 -3.47 -24.61
N ASP A 28 0.26 -3.15 -25.86
CA ASP A 28 1.62 -2.84 -26.30
C ASP A 28 2.15 -1.53 -25.65
N ARG A 29 1.30 -0.52 -25.45
CA ARG A 29 1.72 0.72 -24.75
C ARG A 29 1.86 0.49 -23.24
N TYR A 30 0.98 -0.28 -22.63
CA TYR A 30 1.08 -0.67 -21.21
C TYR A 30 2.28 -1.59 -20.94
N ASP A 31 2.57 -2.55 -21.82
CA ASP A 31 3.71 -3.46 -21.71
C ASP A 31 5.04 -2.71 -21.89
N ARG A 32 5.09 -1.73 -22.79
CA ARG A 32 6.25 -0.81 -22.92
C ARG A 32 6.42 0.08 -21.69
N LEU A 33 5.33 0.58 -21.09
CA LEU A 33 5.41 1.34 -19.84
C LEU A 33 5.82 0.44 -18.67
N ALA A 34 5.25 -0.76 -18.56
CA ALA A 34 5.53 -1.72 -17.50
C ALA A 34 6.97 -2.25 -17.58
N SER A 35 7.50 -2.46 -18.78
CA SER A 35 8.90 -2.85 -18.98
C SER A 35 9.88 -1.72 -18.64
N ARG A 36 9.57 -0.46 -19.01
CA ARG A 36 10.36 0.71 -18.62
C ARG A 36 10.30 0.99 -17.12
N LEU A 37 9.13 0.88 -16.50
CA LEU A 37 8.98 0.98 -15.05
C LEU A 37 9.69 -0.18 -14.35
N GLY A 38 9.62 -1.38 -14.92
CA GLY A 38 10.31 -2.56 -14.42
C GLY A 38 11.83 -2.42 -14.44
N SER A 39 12.42 -1.78 -15.46
CA SER A 39 13.86 -1.52 -15.51
C SER A 39 14.29 -0.45 -14.50
N LEU A 40 13.47 0.59 -14.30
CA LEU A 40 13.69 1.61 -13.26
C LEU A 40 13.63 1.00 -11.85
N VAL A 41 12.62 0.20 -11.56
CA VAL A 41 12.43 -0.45 -10.25
C VAL A 41 13.54 -1.46 -9.91
N ARG A 42 14.19 -2.04 -10.92
CA ARG A 42 15.34 -2.94 -10.72
C ARG A 42 16.66 -2.21 -10.43
N THR A 43 16.71 -0.88 -10.57
CA THR A 43 17.93 -0.11 -10.34
C THR A 43 18.05 0.26 -8.85
N PRO A 44 19.10 -0.18 -8.13
CA PRO A 44 19.26 0.07 -6.69
C PRO A 44 19.23 1.55 -6.32
N VAL A 45 19.79 2.40 -7.18
CA VAL A 45 19.83 3.86 -7.00
C VAL A 45 18.43 4.47 -6.90
N VAL A 46 17.45 3.96 -7.66
CA VAL A 46 16.07 4.47 -7.63
C VAL A 46 15.44 4.22 -6.27
N TRP A 47 15.70 3.08 -5.65
CA TRP A 47 15.24 2.78 -4.28
C TRP A 47 15.89 3.69 -3.25
N THR A 48 17.19 3.94 -3.37
CA THR A 48 17.91 4.85 -2.47
C THR A 48 17.35 6.27 -2.54
N ILE A 49 17.16 6.81 -3.75
CA ILE A 49 16.61 8.16 -3.94
C ILE A 49 15.17 8.22 -3.42
N THR A 50 14.35 7.23 -3.75
CA THR A 50 12.94 7.16 -3.29
C THR A 50 12.87 7.14 -1.77
N PHE A 51 13.71 6.34 -1.11
CA PHE A 51 13.81 6.29 0.34
C PHE A 51 14.18 7.65 0.94
N ILE A 52 15.21 8.31 0.40
CA ILE A 52 15.65 9.63 0.89
C ILE A 52 14.52 10.66 0.74
N VAL A 53 13.86 10.70 -0.41
CA VAL A 53 12.75 11.64 -0.67
C VAL A 53 11.59 11.41 0.30
N ILE A 54 11.20 10.15 0.53
CA ILE A 54 10.15 9.81 1.50
C ILE A 54 10.58 10.20 2.92
N ALA A 55 11.80 9.87 3.32
CA ALA A 55 12.31 10.15 4.67
C ALA A 55 12.36 11.67 4.94
N VAL A 56 12.91 12.44 4.00
CA VAL A 56 12.95 13.91 4.09
C VAL A 56 11.53 14.48 4.09
N GLY A 57 10.64 13.98 3.23
CA GLY A 57 9.24 14.42 3.16
C GLY A 57 8.51 14.21 4.49
N ILE A 58 8.65 13.03 5.10
CA ILE A 58 8.09 12.73 6.43
C ILE A 58 8.70 13.66 7.48
N GLY A 59 10.02 13.85 7.48
CA GLY A 59 10.71 14.74 8.42
C GLY A 59 10.19 16.18 8.34
N VAL A 60 10.00 16.71 7.12
CA VAL A 60 9.43 18.05 6.90
C VAL A 60 8.00 18.12 7.45
N LEU A 61 7.15 17.12 7.16
CA LEU A 61 5.78 17.09 7.67
C LEU A 61 5.74 17.05 9.21
N VAL A 62 6.63 16.30 9.85
CA VAL A 62 6.78 16.28 11.31
C VAL A 62 7.22 17.65 11.84
N VAL A 63 8.22 18.29 11.23
CA VAL A 63 8.67 19.62 11.65
C VAL A 63 7.53 20.64 11.54
N LEU A 64 6.79 20.66 10.42
CA LEU A 64 5.64 21.53 10.22
C LEU A 64 4.50 21.27 11.23
N SER A 65 4.41 20.04 11.70
CA SER A 65 3.38 19.61 12.65
C SER A 65 3.62 20.09 14.09
N PHE A 66 4.88 20.20 14.51
CA PHE A 66 5.25 20.64 15.85
C PHE A 66 5.75 22.09 15.89
N GLY A 67 6.13 22.65 14.74
CA GLY A 67 6.65 24.00 14.64
C GLY A 67 5.54 25.06 14.70
N ASN A 68 5.76 26.11 15.48
CA ASN A 68 4.86 27.26 15.56
C ASN A 68 5.04 28.19 14.34
N PHE A 69 4.73 27.70 13.14
CA PHE A 69 4.91 28.43 11.89
C PHE A 69 3.73 29.36 11.53
N GLY A 70 2.88 29.71 12.51
CA GLY A 70 1.69 30.54 12.25
C GLY A 70 0.65 29.85 11.37
N LEU A 71 0.63 28.51 11.36
CA LEU A 71 -0.37 27.74 10.63
C LEU A 71 -1.77 27.92 11.26
N PRO A 72 -2.85 27.89 10.45
CA PRO A 72 -4.22 27.93 10.96
C PRO A 72 -4.46 26.84 12.00
N GLU A 73 -5.26 27.15 13.02
CA GLU A 73 -5.65 26.21 14.07
C GLU A 73 -6.25 24.94 13.45
N GLY A 74 -5.75 23.76 13.85
CA GLY A 74 -6.19 22.45 13.34
C GLY A 74 -5.38 21.86 12.18
N VAL A 75 -4.58 22.66 11.47
CA VAL A 75 -3.66 22.16 10.42
C VAL A 75 -2.54 21.28 11.00
N PRO A 76 -1.86 21.66 12.10
CA PRO A 76 -0.78 20.85 12.64
C PRO A 76 -1.24 19.46 13.12
N GLY A 77 -2.40 19.37 13.77
CA GLY A 77 -2.98 18.09 14.22
C GLY A 77 -3.37 17.18 13.05
N THR A 78 -3.88 17.75 11.96
CA THR A 78 -4.24 16.98 10.76
C THR A 78 -2.99 16.48 10.04
N LEU A 79 -1.92 17.30 9.95
CA LEU A 79 -0.63 16.86 9.43
C LEU A 79 -0.04 15.70 10.26
N LEU A 80 -0.10 15.78 11.59
CA LEU A 80 0.36 14.69 12.45
C LEU A 80 -0.37 13.38 12.16
N ASN A 81 -1.71 13.44 12.07
CA ASN A 81 -2.52 12.26 11.76
C ASN A 81 -2.17 11.70 10.37
N ALA A 82 -1.93 12.56 9.38
CA ALA A 82 -1.50 12.15 8.05
C ALA A 82 -0.13 11.47 8.10
N VAL A 83 0.83 12.00 8.88
CA VAL A 83 2.15 11.38 9.08
C VAL A 83 2.01 10.03 9.75
N TYR A 84 1.24 9.91 10.83
CA TYR A 84 1.01 8.63 11.50
C TYR A 84 0.37 7.60 10.57
N GLY A 85 -0.61 8.02 9.77
CA GLY A 85 -1.22 7.17 8.74
C GLY A 85 -0.22 6.71 7.68
N LEU A 86 0.63 7.61 7.18
CA LEU A 86 1.65 7.30 6.18
C LEU A 86 2.70 6.31 6.72
N VAL A 87 3.19 6.56 7.94
CA VAL A 87 4.15 5.66 8.61
C VAL A 87 3.53 4.29 8.87
N GLY A 88 2.28 4.26 9.36
CA GLY A 88 1.54 3.00 9.55
C GLY A 88 1.37 2.22 8.24
N LEU A 89 1.07 2.91 7.14
CA LEU A 89 0.97 2.30 5.81
C LEU A 89 2.32 1.76 5.33
N LEU A 90 3.42 2.50 5.54
CA LEU A 90 4.76 2.04 5.19
C LEU A 90 5.16 0.78 5.96
N ILE A 91 4.88 0.73 7.27
CA ILE A 91 5.14 -0.45 8.10
C ILE A 91 4.29 -1.63 7.62
N GLY A 92 2.99 -1.41 7.38
CA GLY A 92 2.08 -2.45 6.88
C GLY A 92 2.52 -2.99 5.52
N ALA A 93 2.90 -2.11 4.59
CA ALA A 93 3.43 -2.49 3.28
C ALA A 93 4.75 -3.26 3.42
N PHE A 94 5.69 -2.79 4.25
CA PHE A 94 6.95 -3.48 4.49
C PHE A 94 6.74 -4.90 5.03
N VAL A 95 5.88 -5.08 6.02
CA VAL A 95 5.57 -6.40 6.59
C VAL A 95 4.89 -7.30 5.56
N PHE A 96 3.93 -6.77 4.82
CA PHE A 96 3.24 -7.52 3.76
C PHE A 96 4.20 -7.97 2.66
N LEU A 97 4.98 -7.04 2.11
CA LEU A 97 5.96 -7.34 1.06
C LEU A 97 7.08 -8.26 1.56
N GLY A 98 7.49 -8.12 2.82
CA GLY A 98 8.46 -9.00 3.47
C GLY A 98 7.93 -10.44 3.60
N ALA A 99 6.70 -10.62 4.07
CA ALA A 99 6.06 -11.93 4.15
C ALA A 99 5.80 -12.56 2.77
N TYR A 100 5.41 -11.73 1.79
CA TYR A 100 5.23 -12.15 0.40
C TYR A 100 6.55 -12.59 -0.25
N SER A 101 7.63 -11.84 -0.08
CA SER A 101 8.96 -12.21 -0.60
C SER A 101 9.51 -13.45 0.09
N ALA A 102 9.41 -13.54 1.41
CA ALA A 102 9.88 -14.70 2.17
C ALA A 102 9.14 -16.01 1.85
N THR A 103 7.90 -15.93 1.34
CA THR A 103 7.17 -17.11 0.83
C THR A 103 7.55 -17.43 -0.62
N ARG A 104 7.76 -16.40 -1.44
CA ARG A 104 8.29 -16.53 -2.81
C ARG A 104 9.67 -17.19 -2.84
N ASP A 105 10.58 -16.82 -1.94
CA ASP A 105 11.93 -17.39 -1.85
C ASP A 105 11.93 -18.89 -1.49
N ARG A 106 10.83 -19.37 -0.91
CA ARG A 106 10.60 -20.78 -0.59
C ARG A 106 9.91 -21.56 -1.72
N GLY A 107 9.74 -20.95 -2.89
CA GLY A 107 9.14 -21.60 -4.07
C GLY A 107 7.61 -21.70 -4.04
N LEU A 108 6.94 -21.01 -3.11
CA LEU A 108 5.49 -21.03 -2.99
C LEU A 108 4.81 -20.13 -4.05
N GLY A 109 3.57 -20.49 -4.40
CA GLY A 109 2.79 -19.80 -5.43
C GLY A 109 2.34 -18.40 -5.01
N ASN A 110 1.91 -17.59 -5.99
CA ASN A 110 1.49 -16.20 -5.76
C ASN A 110 0.34 -16.08 -4.73
N ALA A 111 -0.61 -17.02 -4.77
CA ALA A 111 -1.73 -17.05 -3.84
C ALA A 111 -1.29 -17.28 -2.38
N GLN A 112 -0.31 -18.14 -2.17
CA GLN A 112 0.23 -18.46 -0.83
C GLN A 112 0.99 -17.26 -0.26
N GLY A 113 1.73 -16.53 -1.10
CA GLY A 113 2.43 -15.33 -0.65
C GLY A 113 1.48 -14.19 -0.27
N VAL A 114 0.39 -14.00 -1.02
CA VAL A 114 -0.64 -13.02 -0.65
C VAL A 114 -1.33 -13.41 0.66
N ALA A 115 -1.61 -14.70 0.86
CA ALA A 115 -2.20 -15.20 2.11
C ALA A 115 -1.27 -15.01 3.31
N ALA A 116 0.03 -15.30 3.17
CA ALA A 116 1.00 -15.06 4.23
C ALA A 116 1.15 -13.57 4.54
N GLY A 117 1.16 -12.73 3.51
CA GLY A 117 1.17 -11.27 3.66
C GLY A 117 -0.04 -10.75 4.42
N SER A 118 -1.25 -11.20 4.08
CA SER A 118 -2.47 -10.76 4.76
C SER A 118 -2.54 -11.22 6.21
N ILE A 119 -2.08 -12.44 6.51
CA ILE A 119 -1.96 -12.93 7.90
C ILE A 119 -0.96 -12.07 8.67
N ALA A 120 0.22 -11.79 8.12
CA ALA A 120 1.24 -10.97 8.77
C ALA A 120 0.71 -9.54 9.04
N LEU A 121 -0.01 -8.95 8.09
CA LEU A 121 -0.63 -7.63 8.25
C LEU A 121 -1.72 -7.67 9.34
N GLY A 122 -2.53 -8.73 9.38
CA GLY A 122 -3.50 -8.96 10.44
C GLY A 122 -2.87 -9.07 11.82
N MET A 123 -1.72 -9.75 11.94
CA MET A 123 -0.96 -9.85 13.19
C MET A 123 -0.42 -8.50 13.65
N VAL A 124 0.08 -7.65 12.74
CA VAL A 124 0.50 -6.28 13.07
C VAL A 124 -0.67 -5.46 13.58
N LEU A 125 -1.83 -5.54 12.92
CA LEU A 125 -3.01 -4.80 13.34
C LEU A 125 -3.52 -5.29 14.71
N MET A 126 -3.48 -6.59 14.95
CA MET A 126 -3.81 -7.17 16.25
C MET A 126 -2.85 -6.70 17.35
N LEU A 127 -1.55 -6.61 17.06
CA LEU A 127 -0.56 -6.05 17.98
C LEU A 127 -0.84 -4.57 18.30
N VAL A 128 -1.16 -3.76 17.28
CA VAL A 128 -1.51 -2.34 17.48
C VAL A 128 -2.74 -2.21 18.37
N ILE A 129 -3.79 -2.99 18.13
CA ILE A 129 -5.00 -2.99 18.97
C ILE A 129 -4.66 -3.43 20.41
N ALA A 130 -3.85 -4.48 20.57
CA ALA A 130 -3.45 -4.95 21.89
C ALA A 130 -2.65 -3.88 22.66
N LEU A 131 -1.72 -3.20 22.01
CA LEU A 131 -0.97 -2.09 22.59
C LEU A 131 -1.87 -0.91 22.95
N GLN A 132 -2.82 -0.56 22.08
CA GLN A 132 -3.80 0.49 22.37
C GLN A 132 -4.69 0.12 23.56
N LEU A 133 -5.07 -1.15 23.72
CA LEU A 133 -5.81 -1.59 24.89
C LEU A 133 -4.97 -1.48 26.16
N VAL A 134 -3.71 -1.91 26.14
CA VAL A 134 -2.84 -1.81 27.33
C VAL A 134 -2.57 -0.35 27.71
N VAL A 135 -2.18 0.49 26.75
CA VAL A 135 -1.86 1.91 26.98
C VAL A 135 -3.13 2.71 27.29
N GLY A 136 -4.24 2.44 26.59
CA GLY A 136 -5.53 3.10 26.80
C GLY A 136 -6.27 2.66 28.07
N ILE A 137 -5.87 1.57 28.71
CA ILE A 137 -6.32 1.20 30.07
C ILE A 137 -5.41 1.84 31.13
N ALA A 138 -4.15 2.15 30.80
CA ALA A 138 -3.15 2.66 31.74
C ALA A 138 -2.97 4.19 31.74
N GLY A 139 -3.52 4.91 30.76
CA GLY A 139 -3.52 6.38 30.66
C GLY A 139 -4.89 6.97 30.95
#